data_AF-A0A2U3AF84-F1
#
_entry.id   AF-A0A2U3AF84-F1
#
_cell.length_a   1.000
_cell.length_b   1.000
_cell.length_c   1.000
_cell.angle_alpha   90.00
_cell.angle_beta   90.00
_cell.angle_gamma   90.00
#
_symmetry.space_group_name_H-M   'P 1'
#
loop_
_entity.id
_entity.type
_entity.pdbx_description
1 polymer ?
#
loop_
_entity_poly.entity_id
_entity_poly.type
_entity_poly.pdbx_seq_one_letter_code
_entity_poly.pdbx_strand_id
1 'polypeptide(L)'
;MFLIKKFIPIAVIVVLVASVAYIIFSGNKEKVMEVPKASNFISLEIQTIENNKEVKKERVTIKDQAKMQKVLDAIDGQNTKQITIGDTEKEMKGVKSYFFYFENKKERDLKKPFPYAFFITEKGAVYYTHKGVDEMSTPQRILKDSPEILKELKDITAIK
;
A
#
# COMPACT_ATOMS: atom_id res chain seq x y z
N MET A 1 -46.61 38.34 -17.59
CA MET A 1 -46.03 37.00 -17.78
C MET A 1 -44.69 37.09 -18.52
N PHE A 2 -43.64 37.70 -17.96
CA PHE A 2 -42.32 37.77 -18.61
C PHE A 2 -41.22 38.08 -17.59
N LEU A 3 -40.70 37.07 -16.90
CA LEU A 3 -39.51 37.25 -16.05
C LEU A 3 -38.62 35.99 -15.93
N ILE A 4 -38.84 34.97 -16.76
CA ILE A 4 -38.16 33.67 -16.63
C ILE A 4 -37.03 33.47 -17.66
N LYS A 5 -36.93 34.31 -18.70
CA LYS A 5 -36.01 34.04 -19.83
C LYS A 5 -34.56 34.51 -19.67
N LYS A 6 -34.22 35.36 -18.69
CA LYS A 6 -32.85 35.93 -18.55
C LYS A 6 -31.91 35.18 -17.60
N PHE A 7 -32.41 34.26 -16.77
CA PHE A 7 -31.58 33.53 -15.78
C PHE A 7 -31.14 32.13 -16.24
N ILE A 8 -31.75 31.61 -17.30
CA ILE A 8 -31.44 30.30 -17.87
C ILE A 8 -29.95 30.15 -18.27
N PRO A 9 -29.28 31.12 -18.94
CA PRO A 9 -27.89 30.92 -19.32
C PRO A 9 -26.94 30.90 -18.12
N ILE A 10 -27.22 31.67 -17.06
CA ILE A 10 -26.37 31.72 -15.86
C ILE A 10 -26.51 30.42 -15.05
N ALA A 11 -27.73 29.91 -14.89
CA ALA A 11 -27.96 28.65 -14.19
C ALA A 11 -27.29 27.45 -14.90
N VAL A 12 -27.33 27.42 -16.24
CA VAL A 12 -26.65 26.37 -17.04
C VAL A 12 -25.13 26.46 -16.90
N ILE A 13 -24.55 27.67 -16.92
CA ILE A 13 -23.11 27.87 -16.73
C ILE A 13 -22.67 27.46 -15.31
N VAL A 14 -23.45 27.78 -14.28
CA VAL A 14 -23.13 27.38 -12.90
C VAL A 14 -23.18 25.86 -12.72
N VAL A 15 -24.14 25.18 -13.33
CA VAL A 15 -24.22 23.70 -13.31
C VAL A 15 -23.06 23.06 -14.07
N LEU A 16 -22.62 23.65 -15.19
CA LEU A 16 -21.46 23.19 -15.97
C LEU A 16 -20.13 23.39 -15.22
N VAL A 17 -19.96 24.51 -14.53
CA VAL A 17 -18.75 24.74 -13.70
C VAL A 17 -18.74 23.83 -12.48
N ALA A 18 -19.90 23.58 -11.86
CA ALA A 18 -20.02 22.65 -10.74
C ALA A 18 -19.76 21.18 -11.15
N SER A 19 -20.18 20.77 -12.35
CA SER A 19 -19.94 19.41 -12.85
C SER A 19 -18.47 19.18 -13.23
N VAL A 20 -17.78 20.18 -13.79
CA VAL A 20 -16.34 20.13 -14.04
C VAL A 20 -15.55 20.08 -12.73
N ALA A 21 -15.95 20.84 -11.70
CA ALA A 21 -15.33 20.78 -10.38
C ALA A 21 -15.54 19.42 -9.66
N TYR A 22 -16.70 18.79 -9.86
CA TYR A 22 -16.99 17.46 -9.30
C TYR A 22 -16.13 16.35 -9.95
N ILE A 23 -15.84 16.43 -11.25
CA ILE A 23 -14.96 15.49 -11.96
C ILE A 23 -13.50 15.60 -11.46
N ILE A 24 -13.05 16.80 -11.06
CA ILE A 24 -11.69 16.99 -10.49
C ILE A 24 -11.60 16.37 -9.08
N PHE A 25 -12.69 16.35 -8.31
CA PHE A 25 -12.70 15.80 -6.95
C PHE A 25 -12.92 14.28 -6.86
N SER A 26 -13.30 13.62 -7.96
CA SER A 26 -13.49 12.15 -8.01
C SER A 26 -12.23 11.37 -8.43
N GLY A 27 -11.09 12.05 -8.61
CA GLY A 27 -9.83 11.40 -8.95
C GLY A 27 -9.27 10.59 -7.76
N ASN A 28 -8.79 9.38 -8.02
CA ASN A 28 -8.01 8.58 -7.08
C ASN A 28 -6.92 9.47 -6.46
N LYS A 29 -7.14 9.92 -5.22
CA LYS A 29 -6.26 10.89 -4.57
C LYS A 29 -4.92 10.23 -4.32
N GLU A 30 -3.87 10.83 -4.89
CA GLU A 30 -2.51 10.49 -4.52
C GLU A 30 -2.35 10.73 -3.02
N LYS A 31 -1.65 9.81 -2.36
CA LYS A 31 -1.43 9.85 -0.92
C LYS A 31 0.02 9.51 -0.61
N VAL A 32 0.63 10.30 0.28
CA VAL A 32 1.90 9.93 0.92
C VAL A 32 1.59 8.92 2.01
N MET A 33 2.22 7.76 1.94
CA MET A 33 2.09 6.75 2.99
C MET A 33 3.14 6.96 4.06
N GLU A 34 2.68 6.99 5.31
CA GLU A 34 3.53 6.96 6.49
C GLU A 34 3.54 5.54 7.08
N VAL A 35 4.67 5.16 7.65
CA VAL A 35 4.85 3.85 8.28
C VAL A 35 4.87 3.95 9.80
N PRO A 36 4.41 2.91 10.52
CA PRO A 36 4.55 2.85 11.97
C PRO A 36 6.01 2.72 12.40
N LYS A 37 6.30 2.96 13.68
CA LYS A 37 7.62 2.72 14.29
C LYS A 37 7.82 1.25 14.62
N ALA A 38 9.06 0.76 14.51
CA ALA A 38 9.44 -0.62 14.82
C ALA A 38 9.16 -1.03 16.28
N SER A 39 9.14 -0.06 17.20
CA SER A 39 8.81 -0.26 18.60
C SER A 39 7.40 -0.81 18.84
N ASN A 40 6.51 -0.73 17.84
CA ASN A 40 5.17 -1.32 17.90
C ASN A 40 5.16 -2.83 17.65
N PHE A 41 6.28 -3.41 17.21
CA PHE A 41 6.36 -4.79 16.75
C PHE A 41 7.42 -5.56 17.54
N ILE A 42 7.24 -6.88 17.62
CA ILE A 42 8.21 -7.80 18.23
C ILE A 42 8.98 -8.61 17.18
N SER A 43 8.44 -8.71 15.97
CA SER A 43 9.08 -9.40 14.85
C SER A 43 8.52 -8.96 13.50
N LEU A 44 9.38 -9.10 12.49
CA LEU A 44 9.06 -9.04 11.07
C LEU A 44 9.30 -10.43 10.49
N GLU A 45 8.35 -10.91 9.70
CA GLU A 45 8.51 -12.09 8.88
C GLU A 45 8.38 -11.70 7.41
N ILE A 46 9.25 -12.30 6.58
CA ILE A 46 9.21 -12.16 5.13
C ILE A 46 8.92 -13.53 4.54
N GLN A 47 7.95 -13.56 3.62
CA GLN A 47 7.53 -14.75 2.91
C GLN A 47 7.60 -14.50 1.40
N THR A 48 8.40 -15.30 0.69
CA THR A 48 8.39 -15.29 -0.78
C THR A 48 7.10 -15.93 -1.32
N ILE A 49 6.51 -15.26 -2.30
CA ILE A 49 5.33 -15.69 -3.05
C ILE A 49 5.71 -15.79 -4.52
N GLU A 50 5.53 -16.96 -5.12
CA GLU A 50 5.69 -17.19 -6.55
C GLU A 50 4.43 -17.86 -7.09
N ASN A 51 3.90 -17.36 -8.22
CA ASN A 51 2.67 -17.89 -8.82
C ASN A 51 1.49 -17.98 -7.83
N ASN A 52 1.35 -16.97 -6.96
CA ASN A 52 0.35 -16.91 -5.88
C ASN A 52 0.45 -18.07 -4.87
N LYS A 53 1.61 -18.71 -4.75
CA LYS A 53 1.87 -19.78 -3.78
C LYS A 53 3.06 -19.40 -2.91
N GLU A 54 2.97 -19.75 -1.64
CA GLU A 54 4.11 -19.65 -0.71
C GLU A 54 5.25 -20.56 -1.16
N VAL A 55 6.45 -20.00 -1.26
CA VAL A 55 7.69 -20.76 -1.37
C VAL A 55 8.20 -21.04 0.04
N LYS A 56 7.69 -22.11 0.68
CA LYS A 56 7.92 -22.41 2.11
C LYS A 56 9.39 -22.42 2.55
N LYS A 57 10.32 -22.67 1.63
CA LYS A 57 11.77 -22.72 1.89
C LYS A 57 12.41 -21.33 2.02
N GLU A 58 11.66 -20.26 1.75
CA GLU A 58 12.14 -18.88 1.73
C GLU A 58 11.34 -18.00 2.72
N ARG A 59 11.35 -18.42 4.00
CA ARG A 59 10.86 -17.59 5.09
C ARG A 59 12.01 -17.05 5.90
N VAL A 60 11.99 -15.75 6.17
CA VAL A 60 12.96 -15.07 7.03
C VAL A 60 12.23 -14.43 8.20
N THR A 61 12.77 -14.57 9.41
CA THR A 61 12.24 -13.92 10.61
C THR A 61 13.30 -13.00 11.20
N ILE A 62 12.91 -11.75 11.47
CA ILE A 62 13.75 -10.71 12.05
C ILE A 62 13.13 -10.27 13.37
N LYS A 63 13.91 -10.33 14.44
CA LYS A 63 13.54 -9.80 15.78
C LYS A 63 14.36 -8.58 16.19
N ASP A 64 15.33 -8.21 15.35
CA ASP A 64 16.18 -7.04 15.55
C ASP A 64 15.38 -5.77 15.24
N GLN A 65 15.14 -4.96 16.28
CA GLN A 65 14.39 -3.70 16.21
C GLN A 65 14.99 -2.70 15.22
N ALA A 66 16.32 -2.58 15.17
CA ALA A 66 16.98 -1.64 14.27
C ALA A 66 16.83 -2.08 12.81
N LYS A 67 16.91 -3.39 12.52
CA LYS A 67 16.63 -3.91 11.17
C LYS A 67 15.16 -3.72 10.78
N MET A 68 14.21 -3.97 11.69
CA MET A 68 12.79 -3.70 11.42
C MET A 68 12.54 -2.23 11.13
N GLN A 69 13.19 -1.32 11.86
CA GLN A 69 13.06 0.12 11.60
C GLN A 69 13.62 0.47 10.21
N LYS A 70 14.78 -0.05 9.83
CA LYS A 70 15.33 0.16 8.47
C LYS A 70 14.40 -0.34 7.36
N VAL A 71 13.72 -1.48 7.56
CA VAL A 71 12.71 -1.98 6.61
C VAL A 71 11.55 -1.00 6.47
N LEU A 72 11.05 -0.48 7.59
CA LEU A 72 9.95 0.49 7.60
C LEU A 72 10.39 1.81 6.94
N ASP A 73 11.57 2.32 7.29
CA ASP A 73 12.13 3.55 6.73
C ASP A 73 12.32 3.47 5.20
N ALA A 74 12.71 2.31 4.67
CA ALA A 74 12.92 2.10 3.22
C ALA A 74 11.63 2.24 2.39
N ILE A 75 10.47 2.06 3.01
CA ILE A 75 9.16 2.19 2.36
C ILE A 75 8.38 3.42 2.87
N ASP A 76 8.98 4.25 3.73
CA ASP A 76 8.30 5.43 4.26
C ASP A 76 8.21 6.56 3.22
N GLY A 77 7.21 7.42 3.37
CA GLY A 77 7.07 8.66 2.60
C GLY A 77 6.79 8.47 1.10
N GLN A 78 6.38 7.28 0.66
CA GLN A 78 6.14 7.02 -0.76
C GLN A 78 4.81 7.62 -1.23
N ASN A 79 4.82 8.23 -2.42
CA ASN A 79 3.60 8.64 -3.11
C ASN A 79 2.89 7.40 -3.68
N THR A 80 1.60 7.29 -3.38
CA THR A 80 0.77 6.14 -3.73
C THR A 80 -0.54 6.56 -4.35
N LYS A 81 -1.20 5.60 -5.01
CA LYS A 81 -2.59 5.68 -5.41
C LYS A 81 -3.34 4.47 -4.90
N GLN A 82 -4.62 4.66 -4.61
CA GLN A 82 -5.50 3.56 -4.30
C GLN A 82 -5.63 2.61 -5.50
N ILE A 83 -5.57 1.31 -5.23
CA ILE A 83 -5.78 0.25 -6.21
C ILE A 83 -6.78 -0.77 -5.65
N THR A 84 -7.53 -1.43 -6.52
CA THR A 84 -8.47 -2.48 -6.08
C THR A 84 -7.72 -3.75 -5.69
N ILE A 85 -8.36 -4.60 -4.89
CA ILE A 85 -7.80 -5.92 -4.56
C ILE A 85 -7.64 -6.77 -5.83
N GLY A 86 -8.63 -6.76 -6.73
CA GLY A 86 -8.57 -7.52 -7.99
C GLY A 86 -7.43 -7.05 -8.92
N ASP A 87 -7.17 -5.74 -8.97
CA ASP A 87 -6.03 -5.23 -9.73
C ASP A 87 -4.69 -5.59 -9.06
N THR A 88 -4.63 -5.55 -7.73
CA THR A 88 -3.45 -6.01 -6.96
C THR A 88 -3.14 -7.49 -7.25
N GLU A 89 -4.16 -8.35 -7.17
CA GLU A 89 -4.03 -9.78 -7.49
C GLU A 89 -3.58 -10.00 -8.94
N LYS A 90 -4.10 -9.20 -9.88
CA LYS A 90 -3.70 -9.27 -11.29
C LYS A 90 -2.25 -8.85 -11.50
N GLU A 91 -1.78 -7.79 -10.84
CA GLU A 91 -0.39 -7.34 -10.93
C GLU A 91 0.60 -8.30 -10.24
N MET A 92 0.16 -9.01 -9.20
CA MET A 92 0.98 -10.01 -8.50
C MET A 92 0.96 -11.40 -9.17
N LYS A 93 -0.04 -11.68 -10.02
CA LYS A 93 -0.21 -12.98 -10.65
C LYS A 93 0.98 -13.32 -11.55
N GLY A 94 1.67 -14.42 -11.23
CA GLY A 94 2.82 -14.90 -12.00
C GLY A 94 4.08 -14.07 -11.83
N VAL A 95 4.10 -13.15 -10.86
CA VAL A 95 5.25 -12.32 -10.52
C VAL A 95 5.77 -12.76 -9.16
N LYS A 96 7.08 -12.95 -9.04
CA LYS A 96 7.72 -13.17 -7.74
C LYS A 96 7.50 -11.93 -6.88
N SER A 97 7.03 -12.14 -5.67
CA SER A 97 6.76 -11.08 -4.71
C SER A 97 7.14 -11.50 -3.31
N TYR A 98 7.31 -10.51 -2.45
CA TYR A 98 7.72 -10.70 -1.07
C TYR A 98 6.66 -10.07 -0.19
N PHE A 99 6.12 -10.87 0.72
CA PHE A 99 5.15 -10.44 1.70
C PHE A 99 5.87 -10.17 3.02
N PHE A 100 5.87 -8.92 3.44
CA PHE A 100 6.46 -8.47 4.70
C PHE A 100 5.32 -8.24 5.68
N TYR A 101 5.31 -8.97 6.79
CA TYR A 101 4.29 -8.83 7.83
C TYR A 101 4.92 -8.75 9.22
N PHE A 102 4.39 -7.84 10.03
CA PHE A 102 4.89 -7.55 11.36
C PHE A 102 3.91 -8.06 12.41
N GLU A 103 4.46 -8.62 13.49
CA GLU A 103 3.71 -9.08 14.64
C GLU A 103 4.01 -8.21 15.86
N ASN A 104 2.99 -7.92 16.65
CA ASN A 104 3.11 -7.16 17.90
C ASN A 104 2.92 -8.02 19.16
N LYS A 105 2.65 -9.32 18.99
CA LYS A 105 2.42 -10.29 20.07
C LYS A 105 3.11 -11.61 19.81
N LYS A 106 3.57 -12.29 20.87
CA LYS A 106 4.25 -13.58 20.78
C LYS A 106 3.35 -14.69 20.25
N GLU A 107 2.08 -14.64 20.64
CA GLU A 107 1.05 -15.57 20.19
C GLU A 107 0.06 -14.83 19.31
N ARG A 108 -0.14 -15.35 18.10
CA ARG A 108 -1.02 -14.76 17.09
C ARG A 108 -2.40 -15.41 17.13
N ASP A 109 -3.44 -14.57 17.14
CA ASP A 109 -4.79 -15.01 16.78
C ASP A 109 -4.90 -15.13 15.25
N LEU A 110 -4.95 -16.36 14.74
CA LEU A 110 -5.05 -16.64 13.30
C LEU A 110 -6.32 -16.07 12.65
N LYS A 111 -7.32 -15.67 13.44
CA LYS A 111 -8.55 -15.03 12.94
C LYS A 111 -8.41 -13.53 12.71
N LYS A 112 -7.30 -12.93 13.16
CA LYS A 112 -7.03 -11.50 13.01
C LYS A 112 -6.04 -11.22 11.88
N PRO A 113 -6.21 -10.08 11.17
CA PRO A 113 -5.19 -9.62 10.25
C PRO A 113 -3.86 -9.41 10.99
N PHE A 114 -2.77 -9.42 10.23
CA PHE A 114 -1.48 -8.99 10.78
C PHE A 114 -1.58 -7.53 11.22
N PRO A 115 -0.91 -7.13 12.32
CA PRO A 115 -0.89 -5.74 12.77
C PRO A 115 -0.42 -4.74 11.72
N TYR A 116 0.56 -5.11 10.89
CA TYR A 116 0.99 -4.31 9.76
C TYR A 116 1.61 -5.20 8.70
N ALA A 117 1.38 -4.89 7.44
CA ALA A 117 1.98 -5.63 6.34
C ALA A 117 2.04 -4.82 5.05
N PHE A 118 2.91 -5.24 4.14
CA PHE A 118 2.99 -4.76 2.78
C PHE A 118 3.51 -5.86 1.84
N PHE A 119 3.27 -5.69 0.55
CA PHE A 119 3.88 -6.51 -0.49
C PHE A 119 4.86 -5.68 -1.31
N ILE A 120 5.89 -6.33 -1.82
CA ILE A 120 6.74 -5.77 -2.86
C ILE A 120 6.98 -6.81 -3.96
N THR A 121 6.78 -6.44 -5.22
CA THR A 121 7.08 -7.33 -6.35
C THR A 121 8.56 -7.30 -6.71
N GLU A 122 9.02 -8.27 -7.49
CA GLU A 122 10.40 -8.30 -8.01
C GLU A 122 10.75 -7.06 -8.87
N LYS A 123 9.75 -6.35 -9.39
CA LYS A 123 9.91 -5.07 -10.10
C LYS A 123 10.06 -3.87 -9.15
N GLY A 124 9.88 -4.06 -7.85
CA GLY A 124 9.90 -2.99 -6.86
C GLY A 124 8.59 -2.23 -6.72
N ALA A 125 7.45 -2.79 -7.16
CA ALA A 125 6.14 -2.20 -6.90
C ALA A 125 5.71 -2.54 -5.46
N VAL A 126 5.58 -1.52 -4.60
CA VAL A 126 5.14 -1.67 -3.21
C VAL A 126 3.63 -1.46 -3.09
N TYR A 127 2.99 -2.33 -2.31
CA TYR A 127 1.58 -2.32 -1.98
C TYR A 127 1.38 -2.28 -0.47
N TYR A 128 0.92 -1.15 0.04
CA TYR A 128 0.55 -1.01 1.45
C TYR A 128 -0.86 -1.56 1.66
N THR A 129 -1.02 -2.47 2.61
CA THR A 129 -2.34 -3.01 2.99
C THR A 129 -2.92 -2.31 4.23
N HIS A 130 -2.13 -1.45 4.86
CA HIS A 130 -2.45 -0.76 6.10
C HIS A 130 -2.10 0.72 6.02
N LYS A 131 -2.82 1.55 6.78
CA LYS A 131 -2.50 2.96 7.02
C LYS A 131 -1.86 3.22 8.39
N GLY A 132 -1.82 2.21 9.25
CA GLY A 132 -1.32 2.26 10.62
C GLY A 132 -1.33 0.87 11.26
N VAL A 133 -0.94 0.78 12.54
CA VAL A 133 -0.95 -0.48 13.30
C VAL A 133 -2.40 -0.93 13.53
N ASP A 134 -2.71 -2.17 13.18
CA ASP A 134 -4.05 -2.77 13.25
C ASP A 134 -5.11 -2.02 12.39
N GLU A 135 -4.66 -1.18 11.45
CA GLU A 135 -5.52 -0.33 10.61
C GLU A 135 -5.41 -0.71 9.13
N MET A 136 -6.12 -1.78 8.76
CA MET A 136 -6.30 -2.20 7.37
C MET A 136 -6.91 -1.08 6.52
N SER A 137 -6.48 -0.99 5.26
CA SER A 137 -7.01 -0.05 4.28
C SER A 137 -7.17 -0.71 2.92
N THR A 138 -7.94 -0.08 2.03
CA THR A 138 -7.87 -0.43 0.60
C THR A 138 -6.42 -0.29 0.12
N PRO A 139 -5.88 -1.29 -0.62
CA PRO A 139 -4.48 -1.28 -0.99
C PRO A 139 -4.03 0.01 -1.66
N GLN A 140 -2.85 0.50 -1.27
CA GLN A 140 -2.21 1.65 -1.87
C GLN A 140 -0.95 1.18 -2.60
N ARG A 141 -0.86 1.44 -3.90
CA ARG A 141 0.29 1.09 -4.73
C ARG A 141 1.14 2.33 -4.95
N ILE A 142 2.47 2.22 -4.84
CA ILE A 142 3.36 3.33 -5.20
C ILE A 142 3.18 3.74 -6.66
N LEU A 143 3.33 5.04 -6.94
CA LEU A 143 3.12 5.59 -8.28
C LEU A 143 4.17 5.11 -9.30
N LYS A 144 5.40 4.88 -8.84
CA LYS A 144 6.52 4.43 -9.66
C LYS A 144 7.20 3.26 -8.95
N ASP A 145 7.35 2.15 -9.67
CA ASP A 145 8.08 0.98 -9.19
C ASP A 145 9.54 1.38 -8.87
N SER A 146 10.05 0.94 -7.73
CA SER A 146 11.43 1.23 -7.28
C SER A 146 12.18 -0.06 -6.98
N PRO A 147 12.94 -0.59 -7.95
CA PRO A 147 13.84 -1.71 -7.74
C PRO A 147 14.88 -1.43 -6.65
N GLU A 148 15.20 -0.16 -6.40
CA GLU A 148 16.13 0.28 -5.35
C GLU A 148 15.58 -0.05 -3.95
N ILE A 149 14.29 0.22 -3.70
CA ILE A 149 13.63 -0.19 -2.44
C ILE A 149 13.74 -1.70 -2.26
N LEU A 150 13.44 -2.49 -3.30
CA LEU A 150 13.56 -3.94 -3.21
C LEU A 150 15.00 -4.38 -2.90
N LYS A 151 15.98 -3.77 -3.57
CA LYS A 151 17.40 -4.08 -3.34
C LYS A 151 17.80 -3.78 -1.89
N GLU A 152 17.42 -2.62 -1.37
CA GLU A 152 17.68 -2.24 0.01
C GLU A 152 17.01 -3.21 1.00
N LEU A 153 15.75 -3.57 0.77
CA LEU A 153 15.05 -4.57 1.59
C LEU A 153 15.76 -5.93 1.55
N LYS A 154 16.26 -6.37 0.38
CA LYS A 154 17.06 -7.60 0.25
C LYS A 154 18.35 -7.51 1.06
N ASP A 155 19.05 -6.39 1.01
CA ASP A 155 20.31 -6.20 1.74
C ASP A 155 20.08 -6.18 3.26
N ILE A 156 19.01 -5.55 3.74
CA ILE A 156 18.67 -5.51 5.18
C ILE A 156 18.27 -6.89 5.71
N THR A 157 17.45 -7.62 4.94
CA THR A 157 16.77 -8.84 5.39
C THR A 157 17.45 -10.14 4.96
N ALA A 158 18.42 -10.06 4.04
CA ALA A 158 19.12 -11.20 3.45
C ALA A 158 18.21 -12.19 2.68
N ILE A 159 17.05 -11.73 2.19
CA ILE A 159 16.19 -12.51 1.27
C ILE A 159 16.79 -12.48 -0.15
N LYS A 160 16.56 -13.56 -0.93
CA LYS A 160 17.12 -13.75 -2.28
C LYS A 160 16.21 -13.23 -3.39
#